data_AF-A0A1F4XB43-F1
#
_entry.id   AF-A0A1F4XB43-F1
#
_cell.length_a   1.000
_cell.length_b   1.000
_cell.length_c   1.000
_cell.angle_alpha   90.00
_cell.angle_beta   90.00
_cell.angle_gamma   90.00
#
_symmetry.space_group_name_H-M   'P 1'
#
loop_
_entity.id
_entity.type
_entity.pdbx_description
1 polymer ?
#
loop_
_entity_poly.entity_id
_entity_poly.type
_entity_poly.pdbx_seq_one_letter_code
_entity_poly.pdbx_strand_id
1 'polypeptide(L)'
;MTKNDTIEIKIRKDSVNVLYREYYTDRKISRVPHKIYTLPLGNVKNSKLVSDIGPIGASLITMLNKIESLDFVYLTYNSVGLSKKRGRDWTAIEQLVFLDIQTAFGAAAYRTKNW
;
A
#
# COMPACT_ATOMS: atom_id res chain seq x y z
N MET A 1 8.01 0.83 -27.11
CA MET A 1 7.07 0.15 -26.19
C MET A 1 6.45 1.20 -25.29
N THR A 2 5.20 1.56 -25.52
CA THR A 2 4.43 2.46 -24.65
C THR A 2 4.25 1.77 -23.31
N LYS A 3 5.13 2.10 -22.37
CA LYS A 3 5.03 1.69 -20.98
C LYS A 3 3.68 2.21 -20.51
N ASN A 4 2.71 1.34 -20.25
CA ASN A 4 1.44 1.75 -19.66
C ASN A 4 1.77 2.56 -18.41
N ASP A 5 1.59 3.88 -18.46
CA ASP A 5 2.06 4.80 -17.41
C ASP A 5 1.02 5.00 -16.30
N THR A 6 -0.07 4.24 -16.38
CA THR A 6 -1.17 4.22 -15.40
C THR A 6 -1.18 2.91 -14.62
N ILE A 7 -1.18 2.97 -13.29
CA ILE A 7 -1.46 1.82 -12.42
C ILE A 7 -2.96 1.70 -12.17
N GLU A 8 -3.53 0.50 -12.26
CA GLU A 8 -4.92 0.25 -11.84
C GLU A 8 -4.93 -0.17 -10.38
N ILE A 9 -5.74 0.53 -9.57
CA ILE A 9 -5.94 0.23 -8.15
C ILE A 9 -7.41 -0.17 -7.95
N LYS A 10 -7.65 -1.42 -7.55
CA LYS A 10 -8.98 -1.88 -7.14
C LYS A 10 -9.07 -1.86 -5.64
N ILE A 11 -10.19 -1.36 -5.10
CA ILE A 11 -10.36 -1.18 -3.66
C ILE A 11 -11.40 -2.17 -3.17
N ARG A 12 -11.01 -3.04 -2.24
CA ARG A 12 -11.95 -3.84 -1.46
C ARG A 12 -12.27 -3.11 -0.16
N LYS A 13 -13.53 -2.71 -0.04
CA LYS A 13 -14.09 -2.10 1.16
C LYS A 13 -14.82 -3.17 1.95
N ASP A 14 -14.22 -3.64 3.05
CA ASP A 14 -14.92 -4.55 3.96
C ASP A 14 -16.00 -3.75 4.72
N SER A 15 -17.25 -4.19 4.60
CA SER A 15 -18.40 -3.59 5.29
C SER A 15 -18.49 -4.01 6.76
N VAL A 16 -17.93 -5.18 7.11
CA VAL A 16 -17.88 -5.72 8.47
C VAL A 16 -16.67 -5.15 9.22
N ASN A 17 -15.53 -5.03 8.53
CA ASN A 17 -14.33 -4.43 9.10
C ASN A 17 -14.09 -3.01 8.56
N VAL A 18 -14.77 -2.04 9.16
CA VAL A 18 -14.62 -0.61 8.84
C VAL A 18 -13.20 -0.08 9.10
N LEU A 19 -12.35 -0.81 9.81
CA LEU A 19 -10.96 -0.45 10.08
C LEU A 19 -10.00 -1.00 9.03
N TYR A 20 -10.48 -1.75 8.03
CA TYR A 20 -9.63 -2.39 7.01
C TYR A 20 -10.04 -2.02 5.58
N ARG A 21 -9.02 -1.83 4.74
CA ARG A 21 -9.14 -1.67 3.29
C ARG A 21 -8.03 -2.45 2.62
N GLU A 22 -8.33 -3.02 1.46
CA GLU A 22 -7.31 -3.67 0.65
C GLU A 22 -7.28 -3.07 -0.75
N TYR A 23 -6.07 -2.75 -1.21
CA TYR A 23 -5.80 -2.10 -2.47
C TYR A 23 -5.05 -3.08 -3.36
N TYR A 24 -5.71 -3.55 -4.42
CA TYR A 24 -5.13 -4.48 -5.39
C TYR A 24 -4.57 -3.70 -6.58
N THR A 25 -3.39 -4.08 -7.03
CA THR A 25 -2.71 -3.47 -8.17
C THR A 25 -2.56 -4.46 -9.31
N ASP A 26 -2.66 -3.99 -10.55
CA ASP A 26 -2.42 -4.77 -11.77
C ASP A 26 -0.94 -5.18 -11.95
N ARG A 27 -0.05 -4.66 -11.09
CA ARG A 27 1.39 -4.96 -11.08
C ARG A 27 1.83 -5.53 -9.73
N LYS A 28 2.95 -6.26 -9.76
CA LYS A 28 3.53 -6.89 -8.57
C LYS A 28 4.23 -5.86 -7.67
N ILE A 29 3.76 -5.73 -6.43
CA ILE A 29 4.28 -4.85 -5.38
C ILE A 29 5.46 -5.51 -4.64
N SER A 30 5.28 -6.79 -4.27
CA SER A 30 6.19 -7.52 -3.38
C SER A 30 6.84 -8.71 -4.05
N ARG A 31 8.05 -9.09 -3.60
CA ARG A 31 8.70 -10.36 -3.98
C ARG A 31 8.20 -11.58 -3.20
N VAL A 32 7.43 -11.38 -2.14
CA VAL A 32 6.92 -12.45 -1.26
C VAL A 32 5.40 -12.49 -1.26
N PRO A 33 4.79 -13.67 -1.03
CA PRO A 33 3.35 -13.84 -1.13
C PRO A 33 2.58 -13.15 0.00
N HIS A 34 3.18 -13.03 1.18
CA HIS A 34 2.58 -12.38 2.34
C HIS A 34 3.64 -11.80 3.27
N LYS A 35 3.39 -10.62 3.83
CA LYS A 35 4.19 -10.00 4.89
C LYS A 35 3.35 -9.00 5.67
N ILE A 36 3.47 -8.97 7.00
CA ILE A 36 2.76 -8.00 7.86
C ILE A 36 3.79 -7.08 8.52
N TYR A 37 3.45 -5.80 8.61
CA TYR A 37 4.19 -4.78 9.34
C TYR A 37 3.25 -4.01 10.27
N THR A 38 3.62 -3.87 11.54
CA THR A 38 2.98 -2.92 12.46
C THR A 38 3.58 -1.54 12.24
N LEU A 39 2.74 -0.51 12.26
CA LEU A 39 3.14 0.89 12.12
C LEU A 39 3.03 1.62 13.47
N PRO A 40 3.96 2.54 13.80
CA PRO A 40 5.13 2.90 13.00
C PRO A 40 6.16 1.77 12.95
N LEU A 41 6.86 1.66 11.82
CA LEU A 41 8.07 0.87 11.70
C LEU A 41 9.07 1.44 12.70
N GLY A 42 9.56 0.61 13.62
CA GLY A 42 10.66 0.97 14.51
C GLY A 42 11.96 1.20 13.74
N ASN A 43 13.10 0.78 14.30
CA ASN A 43 14.42 0.93 13.65
C ASN A 43 14.67 -0.07 12.49
N VAL A 44 13.70 -0.22 11.58
CA VAL A 44 13.82 -1.07 10.40
C VAL A 44 14.57 -0.32 9.30
N LYS A 45 15.75 -0.83 8.91
CA LYS A 45 16.54 -0.26 7.82
C LYS A 45 15.86 -0.51 6.47
N ASN A 46 15.84 0.51 5.60
CA ASN A 46 15.28 0.37 4.25
C ASN A 46 15.94 -0.77 3.43
N SER A 47 17.25 -0.97 3.58
CA SER A 47 17.96 -2.08 2.92
C SER A 47 17.40 -3.46 3.29
N LYS A 48 16.93 -3.62 4.54
CA LYS A 48 16.26 -4.84 4.97
C LYS A 48 14.90 -5.01 4.27
N LEU A 49 14.11 -3.94 4.16
CA LEU A 49 12.84 -3.99 3.42
C LEU A 49 13.08 -4.36 1.94
N VAL A 50 14.06 -3.74 1.28
CA VAL A 50 14.37 -4.03 -0.13
C VAL A 50 14.77 -5.50 -0.31
N SER A 51 15.54 -6.05 0.62
CA SER A 51 15.88 -7.48 0.63
C SER A 51 14.66 -8.37 0.82
N ASP A 52 13.81 -8.06 1.80
CA ASP A 52 12.71 -8.91 2.24
C ASP A 52 11.51 -8.89 1.27
N ILE A 53 11.17 -7.72 0.71
CA ILE A 53 9.95 -7.52 -0.09
C ILE A 53 10.18 -6.88 -1.46
N GLY A 54 11.43 -6.54 -1.80
CA GLY A 54 11.77 -5.88 -3.05
C GLY A 54 11.63 -4.35 -3.01
N PRO A 55 12.13 -3.64 -4.03
CA PRO A 55 12.24 -2.18 -4.01
C PRO A 55 10.90 -1.45 -4.03
N ILE A 56 9.91 -1.95 -4.79
CA ILE A 56 8.57 -1.33 -4.87
C ILE A 56 7.88 -1.45 -3.51
N GLY A 57 7.79 -2.67 -2.96
CA GLY A 57 7.24 -2.89 -1.63
C GLY A 57 7.95 -2.09 -0.54
N ALA A 58 9.28 -2.03 -0.56
CA ALA A 58 10.06 -1.24 0.41
C ALA A 58 9.75 0.26 0.33
N SER A 59 9.67 0.80 -0.90
CA SER A 59 9.29 2.20 -1.13
C SER A 59 7.88 2.48 -0.59
N LEU A 60 6.91 1.62 -0.92
CA LEU A 60 5.53 1.76 -0.48
C LEU A 60 5.42 1.72 1.04
N ILE A 61 6.02 0.73 1.69
CA ILE A 61 6.02 0.59 3.16
C ILE A 61 6.65 1.82 3.84
N THR A 62 7.72 2.37 3.27
CA THR A 62 8.38 3.57 3.81
C THR A 62 7.48 4.81 3.73
N MET A 63 6.67 4.96 2.67
CA MET A 63 5.72 6.07 2.54
C MET A 63 4.51 5.88 3.45
N LEU A 64 3.91 4.69 3.46
CA LEU A 64 2.79 4.35 4.34
C LEU A 64 3.14 4.51 5.83
N ASN A 65 4.39 4.26 6.22
CA ASN A 65 4.86 4.48 7.58
C ASN A 65 4.71 5.94 8.06
N LYS A 66 4.65 6.91 7.14
CA LYS A 66 4.46 8.33 7.46
C LYS A 66 2.99 8.68 7.72
N ILE A 67 2.05 7.79 7.38
CA ILE A 67 0.63 7.99 7.63
C ILE A 67 0.33 7.58 9.07
N GLU A 68 0.38 8.54 10.00
CA GLU A 68 0.20 8.32 11.44
C GLU A 68 -1.15 7.67 11.81
N SER A 69 -2.12 7.71 10.91
CA SER A 69 -3.45 7.14 11.09
C SER A 69 -3.51 5.63 10.85
N LEU A 70 -2.43 4.97 10.41
CA LEU A 70 -2.37 3.53 10.17
C LEU A 70 -1.83 2.75 11.38
N ASP A 71 -2.32 1.52 11.56
CA ASP A 71 -1.89 0.57 12.61
C ASP A 71 -1.05 -0.58 12.04
N PHE A 72 -1.45 -1.13 10.90
CA PHE A 72 -0.69 -2.20 10.24
C PHE A 72 -0.85 -2.18 8.72
N VAL A 73 0.15 -2.77 8.06
CA VAL A 73 0.19 -3.04 6.63
C VAL A 73 0.33 -4.54 6.42
N TYR A 74 -0.57 -5.11 5.64
CA TYR A 74 -0.48 -6.45 5.07
C TYR A 74 -0.09 -6.34 3.60
N LEU A 75 1.02 -6.95 3.20
CA LEU A 75 1.53 -6.87 1.84
C LEU A 75 1.49 -8.25 1.20
N THR A 76 0.94 -8.34 -0.01
CA THR A 76 1.01 -9.53 -0.86
C THR A 76 1.77 -9.23 -2.15
N TYR A 77 1.82 -10.19 -3.08
CA TYR A 77 2.37 -9.93 -4.41
C TYR A 77 1.70 -8.75 -5.11
N ASN A 78 0.38 -8.59 -4.99
CA ASN A 78 -0.40 -7.65 -5.81
C ASN A 78 -1.38 -6.82 -4.99
N SER A 79 -1.33 -6.89 -3.66
CA SER A 79 -2.19 -6.09 -2.81
C SER A 79 -1.45 -5.53 -1.61
N VAL A 80 -1.95 -4.40 -1.14
CA VAL A 80 -1.63 -3.84 0.16
C VAL A 80 -2.94 -3.71 0.96
N GLY A 81 -3.05 -4.48 2.03
CA GLY A 81 -4.07 -4.36 3.05
C GLY A 81 -3.62 -3.36 4.11
N LEU A 82 -4.48 -2.42 4.48
CA LEU A 82 -4.20 -1.40 5.48
C LEU A 82 -5.26 -1.47 6.56
N SER A 83 -4.82 -1.30 7.80
CA SER A 83 -5.72 -0.94 8.87
C SER A 83 -5.42 0.42 9.44
N LYS A 84 -6.49 1.15 9.74
CA LYS A 84 -6.43 2.47 10.37
C LYS A 84 -6.76 2.39 11.86
N LYS A 85 -6.21 3.35 12.59
CA LYS A 85 -6.57 3.65 13.98
C LYS A 85 -8.06 3.95 14.11
N ARG A 86 -8.63 3.59 15.27
CA ARG A 86 -10.01 3.94 15.63
C ARG A 86 -10.21 5.46 15.57
N GLY A 87 -11.39 5.88 15.12
CA GLY A 87 -11.74 7.31 15.00
C GLY A 87 -11.13 8.04 13.80
N ARG A 88 -10.31 7.39 12.96
CA ARG A 88 -9.77 8.00 11.73
C ARG A 88 -10.68 7.81 10.53
N ASP A 89 -10.65 8.73 9.57
CA ASP A 89 -11.44 8.68 8.34
C ASP A 89 -10.64 8.04 7.20
N TRP A 90 -11.26 7.11 6.47
CA TRP A 90 -10.66 6.51 5.28
C TRP A 90 -10.51 7.50 4.13
N THR A 91 -11.35 8.53 4.01
CA THR A 91 -11.36 9.43 2.86
C THR A 91 -10.01 10.14 2.70
N ALA A 92 -9.47 10.69 3.79
CA ALA A 92 -8.15 11.34 3.79
C ALA A 92 -7.00 10.33 3.61
N ILE A 93 -7.13 9.14 4.22
CA ILE A 93 -6.13 8.07 4.12
C ILE A 93 -6.05 7.53 2.68
N GLU A 94 -7.20 7.28 2.04
CA GLU A 94 -7.30 6.70 0.70
C GLU A 94 -6.57 7.56 -0.33
N GLN A 95 -6.74 8.89 -0.27
CA GLN A 95 -6.03 9.81 -1.17
C GLN A 95 -4.51 9.69 -1.06
N LEU A 96 -3.98 9.63 0.17
CA LEU A 96 -2.55 9.45 0.41
C LEU A 96 -2.07 8.08 -0.09
N VAL A 97 -2.84 7.03 0.17
CA VAL A 97 -2.50 5.66 -0.23
C VAL A 97 -2.45 5.51 -1.75
N PHE A 98 -3.36 6.13 -2.51
CA PHE A 98 -3.30 6.07 -3.97
C PHE A 98 -2.05 6.74 -4.54
N LEU A 99 -1.69 7.89 -3.98
CA LEU A 99 -0.46 8.60 -4.36
C LEU A 99 0.78 7.78 -4.01
N ASP A 100 0.83 7.21 -2.81
CA ASP A 100 1.94 6.35 -2.38
C ASP A 100 2.09 5.12 -3.27
N ILE A 101 0.98 4.47 -3.66
CA ILE A 101 1.02 3.35 -4.62
C ILE A 101 1.55 3.82 -5.97
N GLN A 102 1.03 4.92 -6.52
CA GLN A 102 1.50 5.49 -7.78
C GLN A 102 3.00 5.77 -7.75
N THR A 103 3.46 6.47 -6.71
CA THR A 103 4.87 6.84 -6.52
C THR A 103 5.75 5.61 -6.37
N ALA A 104 5.33 4.60 -5.60
CA ALA A 104 6.11 3.37 -5.42
C ALA A 104 6.33 2.62 -6.73
N PHE A 105 5.36 2.68 -7.65
CA PHE A 105 5.49 2.09 -8.98
C PHE A 105 6.20 2.99 -10.01
N GLY A 106 6.50 4.25 -9.66
CA GLY A 106 7.03 5.24 -10.61
C GLY A 106 6.09 5.46 -11.80
N ALA A 107 4.77 5.40 -11.57
CA ALA A 107 3.75 5.60 -12.60
C ALA A 107 3.41 7.09 -12.74
N ALA A 108 3.16 7.56 -13.97
CA ALA A 108 2.70 8.93 -14.19
C ALA A 108 1.27 9.19 -13.68
N ALA A 109 0.43 8.15 -13.63
CA ALA A 109 -0.95 8.25 -13.16
C ALA A 109 -1.43 6.98 -12.45
N TYR A 110 -2.55 7.08 -11.74
CA TYR A 110 -3.34 5.92 -11.29
C TYR A 110 -4.80 6.05 -11.75
N ARG A 111 -5.49 4.91 -11.82
CA ARG A 111 -6.95 4.85 -11.94
C ARG A 111 -7.51 3.96 -10.84
N THR A 112 -8.57 4.40 -10.18
CA THR A 112 -9.26 3.63 -9.15
C THR A 112 -10.48 2.94 -9.71
N LYS A 113 -10.74 1.70 -9.28
CA LYS A 113 -12.00 1.00 -9.52
C LYS A 113 -12.54 0.46 -8.20
N ASN A 114 -13.84 0.64 -7.98
CA ASN A 114 -14.54 -0.08 -6.92
C ASN A 114 -14.66 -1.55 -7.34
N TRP A 115 -14.41 -2.44 -6.39
CA TRP A 115 -14.72 -3.86 -6.51
C TRP A 115 -16.01 -4.14 -5.75
#